data_AF-A0A2W6CS92-F1
#
_entry.id   AF-A0A2W6CS92-F1
#
_cell.length_a   1.000
_cell.length_b   1.000
_cell.length_c   1.000
_cell.angle_alpha   90.00
_cell.angle_beta   90.00
_cell.angle_gamma   90.00
#
_symmetry.space_group_name_H-M   'P 1'
#
loop_
_entity.id
_entity.type
_entity.pdbx_description
1 polymer ?
#
loop_
_entity_poly.entity_id
_entity_poly.type
_entity_poly.pdbx_seq_one_letter_code
_entity_poly.pdbx_strand_id
1 'polypeptide(L)'
;MLTRLANLAIRAPRRVLFAAGFLLVLAVIFGAPVASHLSAGGFRDPHAQSSKADDLLQATFNAGDANLILEITSPDSADSGVARAQGLSIVRALQHQKYAGQVVSYWTVPPAQAGSLRSGDGKSALVVARVAGDDSTAPKRAADMTHPLVGSRDGVTVRAGGIMSVYNQVNDDIAADLKLSEAIAIPLTVIALTWVFGSFVAALLPLAVGISSIIGTMAILRGLSITTDVSIYALNMTTALGLALAIDYSLFIVSRYREELSHGSAPDAAVRRTMQTAGRTVLFSALTVGLALAALLVFPVYFLRSFAYAGIAVVALATLAALILLPALLTVLGPRVNSLDLRVFVRRVLHRRAPAPKTVEQGFWYRFATVVMRRALPVALVVTAVLVALGLPFLRATFGYPGDQVLPPSAQAHQVGDSLRSQFSSNASSTISVVAADISPAPGGIAGYATALSNVPRVTSVSSAAGTFAGGREVAPPNGPSMIAGATTYLNVHTDADPQGDSGKQALAAVRDVPAPWQVSFTGQTAINNDSLHALGEALPYALALIVLATFVVLFLFTGSVVLPIKALVLNTLSLSATFGAMVWVFQEGHLGSLFPDLTTTGSLVPTMPPLMFCLAFGLSMDYEV
;
A
#
# COMPACT_ATOMS: atom_id res chain seq x y z
N MET A 1 -34.46 15.00 1.77
CA MET A 1 -33.96 13.61 1.80
C MET A 1 -33.80 13.07 3.23
N LEU A 2 -32.93 13.66 4.06
CA LEU A 2 -32.58 13.16 5.41
C LEU A 2 -33.79 12.95 6.34
N THR A 3 -34.80 13.82 6.29
CA THR A 3 -36.05 13.64 7.04
C THR A 3 -36.83 12.38 6.60
N ARG A 4 -36.78 11.99 5.31
CA ARG A 4 -37.39 10.75 4.84
C ARG A 4 -36.67 9.52 5.39
N LEU A 5 -35.33 9.56 5.43
CA LEU A 5 -34.52 8.50 6.04
C LEU A 5 -34.79 8.37 7.54
N ALA A 6 -34.86 9.50 8.26
CA ALA A 6 -35.25 9.52 9.67
C ALA A 6 -36.65 8.90 9.88
N ASN A 7 -37.63 9.27 9.04
CA ASN A 7 -38.97 8.72 9.14
C ASN A 7 -39.03 7.22 8.82
N LEU A 8 -38.19 6.70 7.92
CA LEU A 8 -38.07 5.27 7.67
C LEU A 8 -37.56 4.54 8.92
N ALA A 9 -36.48 5.05 9.53
CA ALA A 9 -35.91 4.52 10.76
C ALA A 9 -36.91 4.56 11.92
N ILE A 10 -37.76 5.60 12.00
CA ILE A 10 -38.78 5.74 13.05
C ILE A 10 -39.97 4.80 12.82
N ARG A 11 -40.47 4.70 11.58
CA ARG A 11 -41.67 3.90 11.27
C ARG A 11 -41.44 2.41 11.35
N ALA A 12 -40.25 1.94 10.98
CA ALA A 12 -39.96 0.50 10.88
C ALA A 12 -38.54 0.13 11.38
N PRO A 13 -38.12 0.57 12.58
CA PRO A 13 -36.74 0.42 13.05
C PRO A 13 -36.29 -1.04 13.05
N ARG A 14 -37.13 -1.96 13.57
CA ARG A 14 -36.80 -3.39 13.62
C ARG A 14 -36.65 -4.03 12.24
N ARG A 15 -37.41 -3.57 11.24
CA ARG A 15 -37.27 -4.07 9.85
C ARG A 15 -35.97 -3.60 9.22
N VAL A 16 -35.59 -2.35 9.47
CA VAL A 16 -34.29 -1.80 9.04
C VAL A 16 -33.15 -2.59 9.68
N LEU A 17 -33.21 -2.83 11.00
CA LEU A 17 -32.19 -3.62 11.70
C LEU A 17 -32.13 -5.07 11.20
N PHE A 18 -33.27 -5.70 10.93
CA PHE A 18 -33.32 -7.06 10.39
C PHE A 18 -32.73 -7.13 8.98
N ALA A 19 -33.10 -6.19 8.10
CA ALA A 19 -32.55 -6.12 6.75
C ALA A 19 -31.04 -5.87 6.76
N ALA A 20 -30.56 -4.95 7.61
CA ALA A 20 -29.14 -4.71 7.79
C ALA A 20 -28.41 -5.95 8.33
N GLY A 21 -28.95 -6.61 9.36
CA GLY A 21 -28.39 -7.85 9.89
C GLY A 21 -28.33 -8.98 8.85
N PHE A 22 -29.38 -9.14 8.05
CA PHE A 22 -29.40 -10.12 6.97
C PHE A 22 -28.35 -9.82 5.90
N LEU A 23 -28.24 -8.57 5.45
CA LEU A 23 -27.21 -8.16 4.51
C LEU A 23 -25.79 -8.35 5.08
N LEU A 24 -25.59 -8.09 6.37
CA LEU A 24 -24.30 -8.34 7.03
C LEU A 24 -23.96 -9.82 7.06
N VAL A 25 -24.91 -10.71 7.33
CA VAL A 25 -24.67 -12.16 7.28
C VAL A 25 -24.25 -12.59 5.87
N LEU A 26 -24.94 -12.11 4.82
CA LEU A 26 -24.56 -12.37 3.44
C LEU A 26 -23.16 -11.81 3.13
N ALA A 27 -22.86 -10.60 3.59
CA ALA A 27 -21.57 -9.95 3.41
C ALA A 27 -20.45 -10.67 4.16
N VAL A 28 -20.70 -11.28 5.33
CA VAL A 28 -19.70 -12.14 6.01
C VAL A 28 -19.44 -13.40 5.20
N ILE A 29 -20.49 -14.12 4.77
CA ILE A 29 -20.35 -15.36 3.99
C ILE A 29 -19.61 -15.09 2.68
N PHE A 30 -19.94 -13.99 2.01
CA PHE A 30 -19.30 -13.61 0.76
C PHE A 30 -17.98 -12.84 0.96
N GLY A 31 -17.73 -12.17 2.07
CA GLY A 31 -16.55 -11.32 2.28
C GLY A 31 -15.41 -12.02 3.01
N ALA A 32 -15.69 -13.01 3.87
CA ALA A 32 -14.67 -13.66 4.71
C ALA A 32 -13.44 -14.19 3.95
N PRO A 33 -13.55 -14.74 2.72
CA PRO A 33 -12.37 -15.23 1.97
C PRO A 33 -11.60 -14.13 1.23
N VAL A 34 -11.91 -12.84 1.43
CA VAL A 34 -11.33 -11.76 0.62
C VAL A 34 -9.80 -11.80 0.64
N ALA A 35 -9.17 -11.95 1.80
CA ALA A 35 -7.71 -11.91 1.95
C ALA A 35 -6.98 -12.96 1.09
N SER A 36 -7.60 -14.11 0.80
CA SER A 36 -6.97 -15.15 -0.03
C SER A 36 -7.04 -14.85 -1.54
N HIS A 37 -7.86 -13.88 -1.95
CA HIS A 37 -8.09 -13.48 -3.34
C HIS A 37 -7.47 -12.12 -3.70
N LEU A 38 -6.82 -11.44 -2.74
CA LEU A 38 -6.13 -10.17 -2.99
C LEU A 38 -4.69 -10.39 -3.47
N SER A 39 -4.19 -9.46 -4.27
CA SER A 39 -2.85 -9.46 -4.86
C SER A 39 -1.82 -8.79 -3.95
N ALA A 40 -0.58 -9.30 -3.95
CA ALA A 40 0.51 -8.79 -3.10
C ALA A 40 1.15 -7.50 -3.66
N GLY A 41 1.01 -7.28 -4.97
CA GLY A 41 1.69 -6.20 -5.67
C GLY A 41 0.80 -5.02 -6.03
N GLY A 42 1.05 -4.47 -7.22
CA GLY A 42 0.30 -3.33 -7.78
C GLY A 42 1.07 -2.06 -7.97
N PHE A 43 2.38 -2.22 -7.99
CA PHE A 43 3.35 -1.15 -8.03
C PHE A 43 3.76 -0.75 -9.46
N ARG A 44 3.47 -1.62 -10.46
CA ARG A 44 3.71 -1.38 -11.88
C ARG A 44 2.48 -0.82 -12.60
N ASP A 45 2.71 0.03 -13.59
CA ASP A 45 1.66 0.43 -14.55
C ASP A 45 1.44 -0.69 -15.58
N PRO A 46 0.24 -1.30 -15.66
CA PRO A 46 -0.03 -2.37 -16.62
C PRO A 46 -0.01 -1.92 -18.09
N HIS A 47 -0.11 -0.62 -18.37
CA HIS A 47 -0.12 -0.09 -19.73
C HIS A 47 1.25 0.38 -20.22
N ALA A 48 2.24 0.47 -19.32
CA ALA A 48 3.61 0.86 -19.61
C ALA A 48 4.31 -0.08 -20.60
N GLN A 49 5.30 0.47 -21.33
CA GLN A 49 6.10 -0.31 -22.28
C GLN A 49 6.85 -1.43 -21.55
N SER A 50 7.46 -1.14 -20.39
CA SER A 50 8.18 -2.13 -19.60
C SER A 50 7.32 -3.31 -19.15
N SER A 51 6.08 -3.04 -18.74
CA SER A 51 5.15 -4.09 -18.29
C SER A 51 4.75 -4.99 -19.45
N LYS A 52 4.39 -4.42 -20.61
CA LYS A 52 4.06 -5.20 -21.82
C LYS A 52 5.25 -6.02 -22.32
N ALA A 53 6.46 -5.48 -22.23
CA ALA A 53 7.67 -6.18 -22.61
C ALA A 53 8.00 -7.35 -21.66
N ASP A 54 7.80 -7.20 -20.35
CA ASP A 54 7.93 -8.32 -19.39
C ASP A 54 6.86 -9.38 -19.63
N ASP A 55 5.61 -8.98 -19.87
CA ASP A 55 4.51 -9.91 -20.16
C ASP A 55 4.79 -10.69 -21.47
N LEU A 56 5.32 -10.04 -22.51
CA LEU A 56 5.71 -10.69 -23.77
C LEU A 56 6.89 -11.66 -23.57
N LEU A 57 7.91 -11.24 -22.81
CA LEU A 57 9.07 -12.05 -22.48
C LEU A 57 8.66 -13.33 -21.71
N GLN A 58 7.74 -13.17 -20.76
CA GLN A 58 7.16 -14.28 -20.01
C GLN A 58 6.35 -15.21 -20.91
N ALA A 59 5.42 -14.67 -21.71
CA ALA A 59 4.52 -15.46 -22.54
C ALA A 59 5.26 -16.26 -23.63
N THR A 60 6.32 -15.69 -24.20
CA THR A 60 7.03 -16.28 -25.35
C THR A 60 8.17 -17.20 -24.92
N PHE A 61 8.94 -16.82 -23.89
CA PHE A 61 10.18 -17.50 -23.53
C PHE A 61 10.14 -18.17 -22.15
N ASN A 62 9.08 -17.96 -21.37
CA ASN A 62 9.05 -18.29 -19.94
C ASN A 62 10.28 -17.73 -19.19
N ALA A 63 10.74 -16.57 -19.65
CA ALA A 63 11.92 -15.86 -19.17
C ALA A 63 11.51 -14.50 -18.58
N GLY A 64 12.51 -13.75 -18.11
CA GLY A 64 12.36 -12.46 -17.44
C GLY A 64 13.14 -12.42 -16.14
N ASP A 65 12.98 -11.35 -15.36
CA ASP A 65 13.72 -11.15 -14.12
C ASP A 65 13.56 -12.34 -13.15
N ALA A 66 14.68 -12.75 -12.58
CA ALA A 66 14.68 -13.74 -11.51
C ALA A 66 13.91 -13.17 -10.31
N ASN A 67 12.89 -13.90 -9.88
CA ASN A 67 11.98 -13.44 -8.85
C ASN A 67 11.95 -14.36 -7.61
N LEU A 68 12.72 -15.46 -7.65
CA LEU A 68 13.00 -16.35 -6.53
C LEU A 68 14.52 -16.66 -6.45
N ILE A 69 15.08 -16.53 -5.24
CA ILE A 69 16.49 -16.79 -4.97
C ILE A 69 16.58 -17.72 -3.75
N LEU A 70 17.35 -18.80 -3.87
CA LEU A 70 17.74 -19.64 -2.75
C LEU A 70 19.23 -19.46 -2.50
N GLU A 71 19.58 -19.03 -1.30
CA GLU A 71 20.97 -18.99 -0.83
C GLU A 71 21.27 -20.26 -0.04
N ILE A 72 22.34 -20.96 -0.43
CA ILE A 72 22.84 -22.15 0.23
C ILE A 72 24.18 -21.81 0.85
N THR A 73 24.25 -21.84 2.18
CA THR A 73 25.44 -21.49 2.95
C THR A 73 26.00 -22.70 3.66
N SER A 74 27.32 -22.91 3.53
CA SER A 74 28.06 -23.96 4.23
C SER A 74 29.18 -23.36 5.10
N PRO A 75 29.47 -23.90 6.30
CA PRO A 75 30.55 -23.43 7.16
C PRO A 75 31.92 -23.49 6.48
N ASP A 76 32.13 -24.53 5.66
CA ASP A 76 33.40 -24.85 5.01
C ASP A 76 33.49 -24.15 3.65
N SER A 77 32.64 -24.55 2.71
CA SER A 77 32.63 -24.02 1.34
C SER A 77 31.35 -24.41 0.60
N ALA A 78 30.91 -23.54 -0.32
CA ALA A 78 29.86 -23.84 -1.30
C ALA A 78 30.22 -25.01 -2.24
N ASP A 79 31.51 -25.35 -2.37
CA ASP A 79 31.99 -26.50 -3.15
C ASP A 79 32.03 -27.81 -2.35
N SER A 80 31.76 -27.77 -1.04
CA SER A 80 31.75 -28.97 -0.19
C SER A 80 30.77 -30.01 -0.74
N GLY A 81 31.09 -31.29 -0.57
CA GLY A 81 30.27 -32.39 -1.09
C GLY A 81 28.82 -32.33 -0.61
N VAL A 82 28.60 -31.90 0.65
CA VAL A 82 27.27 -31.73 1.25
C VAL A 82 26.53 -30.55 0.63
N ALA A 83 27.16 -29.37 0.52
CA ALA A 83 26.54 -28.18 -0.08
C ALA A 83 26.18 -28.41 -1.55
N ARG A 84 27.09 -29.04 -2.31
CA ARG A 84 26.86 -29.40 -3.71
C ARG A 84 25.73 -30.41 -3.87
N ALA A 85 25.67 -31.43 -3.01
CA ALA A 85 24.59 -32.43 -3.07
C ALA A 85 23.22 -31.81 -2.77
N GLN A 86 23.14 -30.92 -1.77
CA GLN A 86 21.91 -30.18 -1.46
C GLN A 86 21.54 -29.18 -2.55
N GLY A 87 22.51 -28.43 -3.09
CA GLY A 87 22.28 -27.52 -4.21
C GLY A 87 21.69 -28.23 -5.43
N LEU A 88 22.27 -29.38 -5.82
CA LEU A 88 21.78 -30.19 -6.95
C LEU A 88 20.44 -30.89 -6.66
N SER A 89 20.10 -31.17 -5.40
CA SER A 89 18.77 -31.70 -5.05
C SER A 89 17.71 -30.61 -5.16
N ILE A 90 18.00 -29.39 -4.72
CA ILE A 90 17.15 -28.20 -4.87
C ILE A 90 16.91 -27.88 -6.34
N VAL A 91 17.96 -27.86 -7.17
CA VAL A 91 17.83 -27.62 -8.61
C VAL A 91 16.90 -28.63 -9.25
N ARG A 92 17.07 -29.93 -8.94
CA ARG A 92 16.19 -30.98 -9.44
C ARG A 92 14.75 -30.79 -8.95
N ALA A 93 14.56 -30.47 -7.67
CA ALA A 93 13.24 -30.23 -7.11
C ALA A 93 12.53 -29.08 -7.84
N LEU A 94 13.21 -27.95 -8.05
CA LEU A 94 12.67 -26.80 -8.76
C LEU A 94 12.39 -27.12 -10.23
N GLN A 95 13.27 -27.83 -10.94
CA GLN A 95 13.06 -28.21 -12.34
C GLN A 95 11.84 -29.12 -12.56
N HIS A 96 11.42 -29.87 -11.53
CA HIS A 96 10.20 -30.70 -11.59
C HIS A 96 8.94 -29.93 -11.19
N GLN A 97 9.06 -28.68 -10.71
CA GLN A 97 7.90 -27.86 -10.39
C GLN A 97 7.28 -27.31 -11.65
N LYS A 98 5.96 -27.50 -11.80
CA LYS A 98 5.18 -27.03 -12.95
C LYS A 98 5.31 -25.53 -13.22
N TYR A 99 5.53 -24.74 -12.16
CA TYR A 99 5.56 -23.28 -12.23
C TYR A 99 6.98 -22.69 -12.12
N ALA A 100 8.01 -23.54 -12.06
CA ALA A 100 9.38 -23.05 -12.20
C ALA A 100 9.68 -22.79 -13.68
N GLY A 101 10.09 -21.57 -13.99
CA GLY A 101 10.70 -21.21 -15.26
C GLY A 101 12.17 -21.56 -15.28
N GLN A 102 12.99 -20.71 -15.89
CA GLN A 102 14.44 -20.92 -15.95
C GLN A 102 15.03 -21.05 -14.54
N VAL A 103 15.72 -22.17 -14.29
CA VAL A 103 16.47 -22.43 -13.05
C VAL A 103 17.96 -22.38 -13.38
N VAL A 104 18.67 -21.48 -12.73
CA VAL A 104 20.10 -21.24 -12.87
C VAL A 104 20.76 -21.54 -11.53
N SER A 105 21.88 -22.26 -11.51
CA SER A 105 22.58 -22.55 -10.26
C SER A 105 24.08 -22.52 -10.42
N TYR A 106 24.77 -22.12 -9.36
CA TYR A 106 26.23 -22.15 -9.28
C TYR A 106 26.85 -23.47 -9.78
N TRP A 107 26.22 -24.61 -9.43
CA TRP A 107 26.76 -25.94 -9.74
C TRP A 107 26.42 -26.47 -11.15
N THR A 108 25.49 -25.83 -11.87
CA THR A 108 25.04 -26.29 -13.18
C THR A 108 25.40 -25.36 -14.33
N VAL A 109 25.71 -24.09 -14.05
CA VAL A 109 26.16 -23.14 -15.08
C VAL A 109 27.60 -23.43 -15.51
N PRO A 110 28.01 -22.99 -16.72
CA PRO A 110 29.40 -23.07 -17.14
C PRO A 110 30.34 -22.36 -16.14
N PRO A 111 31.60 -22.83 -15.95
CA PRO A 111 32.53 -22.26 -14.98
C PRO A 111 32.76 -20.74 -15.14
N ALA A 112 32.68 -20.24 -16.37
CA ALA A 112 32.80 -18.81 -16.67
C ALA A 112 31.68 -17.94 -16.05
N GLN A 113 30.50 -18.52 -15.78
CA GLN A 113 29.33 -17.84 -15.20
C GLN A 113 29.11 -18.21 -13.72
N ALA A 114 29.80 -19.23 -13.21
CA ALA A 114 29.64 -19.68 -11.83
C ALA A 114 30.13 -18.63 -10.82
N GLY A 115 31.15 -17.84 -11.17
CA GLY A 115 31.75 -16.84 -10.27
C GLY A 115 30.75 -15.79 -9.75
N SER A 116 29.74 -15.41 -10.53
CA SER A 116 28.70 -14.45 -10.11
C SER A 116 27.64 -15.04 -9.19
N LEU A 117 27.56 -16.37 -9.08
CA LEU A 117 26.59 -17.10 -8.24
C LEU A 117 27.21 -17.65 -6.96
N ARG A 118 28.46 -17.25 -6.66
CA ARG A 118 29.21 -17.62 -5.47
C ARG A 118 29.56 -16.36 -4.67
N SER A 119 29.47 -16.43 -3.36
CA SER A 119 29.90 -15.34 -2.48
C SER A 119 31.42 -15.13 -2.57
N GLY A 120 31.88 -13.91 -2.29
CA GLY A 120 33.30 -13.55 -2.30
C GLY A 120 34.13 -14.33 -1.27
N ASP A 121 33.53 -14.78 -0.16
CA ASP A 121 34.15 -15.66 0.83
C ASP A 121 34.10 -17.15 0.46
N GLY A 122 33.37 -17.49 -0.61
CA GLY A 122 33.21 -18.83 -1.14
C GLY A 122 32.40 -19.81 -0.28
N LYS A 123 31.66 -19.33 0.72
CA LYS A 123 30.83 -20.15 1.62
C LYS A 123 29.37 -20.28 1.19
N SER A 124 28.87 -19.30 0.44
CA SER A 124 27.51 -19.28 -0.08
C SER A 124 27.49 -19.45 -1.60
N ALA A 125 26.45 -20.11 -2.09
CA ALA A 125 26.13 -20.22 -3.52
C ALA A 125 24.62 -20.08 -3.76
N LEU A 126 24.26 -19.62 -4.96
CA LEU A 126 22.88 -19.31 -5.32
C LEU A 126 22.26 -20.36 -6.25
N VAL A 127 20.98 -20.64 -6.00
CA VAL A 127 20.05 -21.17 -6.99
C VAL A 127 19.03 -20.08 -7.27
N VAL A 128 18.96 -19.65 -8.53
CA VAL A 128 18.11 -18.56 -9.00
C VAL A 128 17.05 -19.17 -9.89
N ALA A 129 15.79 -18.83 -9.65
CA ALA A 129 14.67 -19.31 -10.42
C ALA A 129 13.67 -18.19 -10.74
N ARG A 130 12.96 -18.36 -11.85
CA ARG A 130 11.72 -17.60 -12.10
C ARG A 130 10.53 -18.45 -11.70
N VAL A 131 9.59 -17.89 -10.96
CA VAL A 131 8.30 -18.47 -10.64
C VAL A 131 7.26 -17.86 -11.57
N ALA A 132 6.57 -18.71 -12.31
CA ALA A 132 5.52 -18.31 -13.23
C ALA A 132 4.28 -17.81 -12.48
N GLY A 133 3.65 -16.77 -13.03
CA GLY A 133 2.50 -16.10 -12.43
C GLY A 133 2.68 -14.59 -12.41
N ASP A 134 1.69 -13.93 -11.84
CA ASP A 134 1.63 -12.51 -11.58
C ASP A 134 1.81 -12.22 -10.07
N ASP A 135 1.72 -10.95 -9.68
CA ASP A 135 1.78 -10.47 -8.30
C ASP A 135 0.76 -11.13 -7.35
N SER A 136 -0.29 -11.79 -7.88
CA SER A 136 -1.32 -12.47 -7.09
C SER A 136 -1.01 -13.95 -6.84
N THR A 137 -0.38 -14.62 -7.80
CA THR A 137 -0.19 -16.07 -7.78
C THR A 137 1.26 -16.51 -7.58
N ALA A 138 2.23 -15.75 -8.11
CA ALA A 138 3.65 -16.10 -8.02
C ALA A 138 4.18 -16.12 -6.58
N PRO A 139 3.82 -15.18 -5.66
CA PRO A 139 4.30 -15.22 -4.28
C PRO A 139 3.96 -16.52 -3.53
N LYS A 140 2.69 -16.97 -3.61
CA LYS A 140 2.25 -18.22 -2.97
C LYS A 140 2.92 -19.44 -3.60
N ARG A 141 3.01 -19.48 -4.94
CA ARG A 141 3.72 -20.56 -5.64
C ARG A 141 5.19 -20.63 -5.23
N ALA A 142 5.86 -19.48 -5.09
CA ALA A 142 7.23 -19.41 -4.62
C ALA A 142 7.34 -20.00 -3.21
N ALA A 143 6.47 -19.59 -2.29
CA ALA A 143 6.43 -20.11 -0.93
C ALA A 143 6.20 -21.64 -0.90
N ASP A 144 5.21 -22.15 -1.63
CA ASP A 144 4.91 -23.59 -1.73
C ASP A 144 6.11 -24.39 -2.27
N MET A 145 6.83 -23.82 -3.25
CA MET A 145 8.02 -24.43 -3.84
C MET A 145 9.22 -24.43 -2.88
N THR A 146 9.39 -23.38 -2.06
CA THR A 146 10.56 -23.23 -1.18
C THR A 146 10.38 -23.78 0.22
N HIS A 147 9.16 -23.81 0.76
CA HIS A 147 8.87 -24.29 2.12
C HIS A 147 9.49 -25.67 2.45
N PRO A 148 9.46 -26.70 1.57
CA PRO A 148 10.10 -27.97 1.86
C PRO A 148 11.64 -27.96 1.73
N LEU A 149 12.21 -26.91 1.14
CA LEU A 149 13.63 -26.79 0.79
C LEU A 149 14.43 -25.94 1.77
N VAL A 150 13.81 -24.95 2.40
CA VAL A 150 14.46 -24.04 3.36
C VAL A 150 14.72 -24.70 4.71
N GLY A 151 15.72 -24.18 5.44
CA GLY A 151 16.14 -24.66 6.76
C GLY A 151 17.58 -25.16 6.79
N SER A 152 18.02 -25.63 7.95
CA SER A 152 19.38 -26.17 8.15
C SER A 152 19.38 -27.70 8.18
N ARG A 153 20.19 -28.34 7.35
CA ARG A 153 20.36 -29.80 7.28
C ARG A 153 21.84 -30.12 7.06
N ASP A 154 22.39 -31.07 7.82
CA ASP A 154 23.78 -31.52 7.68
C ASP A 154 24.83 -30.39 7.71
N GLY A 155 24.58 -29.36 8.54
CA GLY A 155 25.45 -28.19 8.65
C GLY A 155 25.33 -27.17 7.51
N VAL A 156 24.49 -27.41 6.50
CA VAL A 156 24.21 -26.47 5.40
C VAL A 156 22.87 -25.77 5.68
N THR A 157 22.83 -24.46 5.50
CA THR A 157 21.63 -23.63 5.68
C THR A 157 21.11 -23.16 4.33
N VAL A 158 19.81 -23.34 4.10
CA VAL A 158 19.12 -22.88 2.90
C VAL A 158 18.10 -21.81 3.28
N ARG A 159 18.19 -20.63 2.66
CA ARG A 159 17.26 -19.51 2.86
C ARG A 159 16.63 -19.10 1.54
N ALA A 160 15.36 -18.70 1.59
CA ALA A 160 14.64 -18.15 0.45
C ALA A 160 14.58 -16.62 0.50
N GLY A 161 14.79 -16.01 -0.66
CA GLY A 161 14.69 -14.59 -0.91
C GLY A 161 14.26 -14.30 -2.35
N GLY A 162 14.51 -13.08 -2.79
CA GLY A 162 13.92 -12.55 -4.03
C GLY A 162 12.52 -12.00 -3.81
N ILE A 163 12.03 -11.23 -4.79
CA ILE A 163 10.83 -10.38 -4.63
C ILE A 163 9.57 -11.19 -4.31
N MET A 164 9.43 -12.42 -4.81
CA MET A 164 8.26 -13.26 -4.53
C MET A 164 8.24 -13.76 -3.09
N SER A 165 9.41 -14.07 -2.51
CA SER A 165 9.52 -14.39 -1.08
C SER A 165 9.24 -13.16 -0.21
N VAL A 166 9.70 -11.98 -0.64
CA VAL A 166 9.38 -10.71 0.05
C VAL A 166 7.87 -10.47 0.06
N TYR A 167 7.20 -10.53 -1.10
CA TYR A 167 5.77 -10.33 -1.20
C TYR A 167 4.96 -11.35 -0.40
N ASN A 168 5.36 -12.61 -0.40
CA ASN A 168 4.67 -13.61 0.42
C ASN A 168 4.81 -13.30 1.92
N GLN A 169 6.03 -12.98 2.39
CA GLN A 169 6.26 -12.64 3.78
C GLN A 169 5.48 -11.39 4.20
N VAL A 170 5.48 -10.33 3.37
CA VAL A 170 4.71 -9.12 3.63
C VAL A 170 3.21 -9.41 3.74
N ASN A 171 2.66 -10.31 2.92
CA ASN A 171 1.25 -10.70 3.02
C ASN A 171 0.94 -11.43 4.33
N ASP A 172 1.81 -12.35 4.74
CA ASP A 172 1.65 -13.10 5.99
C ASP A 172 1.73 -12.17 7.20
N ASP A 173 2.68 -11.22 7.18
CA ASP A 173 2.85 -10.20 8.21
C ASP A 173 1.63 -9.26 8.26
N ILE A 174 1.13 -8.75 7.13
CA ILE A 174 -0.09 -7.93 7.07
C ILE A 174 -1.30 -8.66 7.67
N ALA A 175 -1.47 -9.94 7.34
CA ALA A 175 -2.58 -10.73 7.84
C ALA A 175 -2.47 -10.99 9.36
N ALA A 176 -1.27 -11.16 9.88
CA ALA A 176 -1.01 -11.32 11.31
C ALA A 176 -1.19 -9.99 12.08
N ASP A 177 -0.61 -8.91 11.55
CA ASP A 177 -0.67 -7.56 12.13
C ASP A 177 -2.09 -7.02 12.15
N LEU A 178 -2.90 -7.30 11.12
CA LEU A 178 -4.30 -6.91 11.12
C LEU A 178 -5.05 -7.55 12.30
N LYS A 179 -4.85 -8.86 12.54
CA LYS A 179 -5.49 -9.55 13.66
C LYS A 179 -5.05 -8.99 15.01
N LEU A 180 -3.75 -8.75 15.17
CA LEU A 180 -3.18 -8.22 16.42
C LEU A 180 -3.66 -6.79 16.68
N SER A 181 -3.59 -5.92 15.67
CA SER A 181 -4.00 -4.53 15.77
C SER A 181 -5.49 -4.40 16.07
N GLU A 182 -6.37 -5.19 15.45
CA GLU A 182 -7.80 -5.19 15.77
C GLU A 182 -8.11 -5.68 17.19
N ALA A 183 -7.41 -6.74 17.63
CA ALA A 183 -7.57 -7.27 18.99
C ALA A 183 -7.20 -6.24 20.07
N ILE A 184 -6.31 -5.30 19.76
CA ILE A 184 -5.89 -4.22 20.66
C ILE A 184 -6.75 -2.96 20.48
N ALA A 185 -6.98 -2.53 19.23
CA ALA A 185 -7.63 -1.27 18.90
C ALA A 185 -9.12 -1.27 19.28
N ILE A 186 -9.85 -2.38 19.09
CA ILE A 186 -11.29 -2.45 19.41
C ILE A 186 -11.54 -2.27 20.91
N PRO A 187 -10.89 -3.03 21.83
CA PRO A 187 -11.05 -2.80 23.27
C PRO A 187 -10.67 -1.38 23.70
N LEU A 188 -9.54 -0.85 23.21
CA LEU A 188 -9.11 0.51 23.54
C LEU A 188 -10.12 1.56 23.05
N THR A 189 -10.68 1.37 21.86
CA THR A 189 -11.74 2.22 21.31
C THR A 189 -12.99 2.18 22.18
N VAL A 190 -13.44 0.98 22.60
CA VAL A 190 -14.60 0.85 23.49
C VAL A 190 -14.36 1.58 24.81
N ILE A 191 -13.15 1.46 25.39
CA ILE A 191 -12.77 2.19 26.61
C ILE A 191 -12.82 3.70 26.37
N ALA A 192 -12.21 4.19 25.30
CA ALA A 192 -12.17 5.60 24.96
C ALA A 192 -13.58 6.17 24.71
N LEU A 193 -14.40 5.50 23.91
CA LEU A 193 -15.77 5.92 23.62
C LEU A 193 -16.67 5.86 24.86
N THR A 194 -16.48 4.85 25.71
CA THR A 194 -17.18 4.77 26.99
C THR A 194 -16.79 5.94 27.88
N TRP A 195 -15.52 6.34 27.88
CA TRP A 195 -15.06 7.52 28.59
C TRP A 195 -15.67 8.80 28.01
N VAL A 196 -15.73 8.96 26.68
CA VAL A 196 -16.29 10.14 25.98
C VAL A 196 -17.80 10.27 26.17
N PHE A 197 -18.57 9.21 25.93
CA PHE A 197 -20.03 9.26 26.08
C PHE A 197 -20.49 9.11 27.53
N GLY A 198 -19.69 8.50 28.38
CA GLY A 198 -20.06 8.15 29.75
C GLY A 198 -20.97 6.93 29.86
N SER A 199 -21.42 6.34 28.75
CA SER A 199 -22.28 5.15 28.71
C SER A 199 -21.65 4.08 27.82
N PHE A 200 -21.62 2.85 28.33
CA PHE A 200 -21.16 1.69 27.56
C PHE A 200 -22.07 1.40 26.36
N VAL A 201 -23.39 1.55 26.51
CA VAL A 201 -24.35 1.34 25.41
C VAL A 201 -24.14 2.34 24.29
N ALA A 202 -23.92 3.61 24.62
CA ALA A 202 -23.59 4.63 23.62
C ALA A 202 -22.27 4.33 22.89
N ALA A 203 -21.28 3.76 23.57
CA ALA A 203 -19.99 3.39 22.98
C ALA A 203 -20.07 2.23 21.98
N LEU A 204 -21.04 1.33 22.12
CA LEU A 204 -21.24 0.22 21.19
C LEU A 204 -21.87 0.66 19.86
N LEU A 205 -22.56 1.80 19.83
CA LEU A 205 -23.23 2.29 18.62
C LEU A 205 -22.24 2.64 17.49
N PRO A 206 -21.19 3.45 17.71
CA PRO A 206 -20.17 3.68 16.71
C PRO A 206 -19.46 2.40 16.26
N LEU A 207 -19.19 1.49 17.19
CA LEU A 207 -18.53 0.23 16.87
C LEU A 207 -19.40 -0.64 15.96
N ALA A 208 -20.72 -0.70 16.20
CA ALA A 208 -21.64 -1.42 15.32
C ALA A 208 -21.67 -0.83 13.90
N VAL A 209 -21.62 0.50 13.76
CA VAL A 209 -21.51 1.20 12.47
C VAL A 209 -20.16 0.88 11.80
N GLY A 210 -19.06 0.88 12.54
CA GLY A 210 -17.72 0.58 12.01
C GLY A 210 -17.61 -0.85 11.52
N ILE A 211 -17.96 -1.82 12.37
CA ILE A 211 -17.92 -3.25 12.03
C ILE A 211 -18.82 -3.54 10.81
N SER A 212 -20.02 -2.97 10.77
CA SER A 212 -20.92 -3.16 9.62
C SER A 212 -20.35 -2.59 8.32
N SER A 213 -19.69 -1.42 8.37
CA SER A 213 -19.00 -0.84 7.21
C SER A 213 -17.83 -1.70 6.76
N ILE A 214 -16.99 -2.17 7.69
CA ILE A 214 -15.83 -3.02 7.39
C ILE A 214 -16.28 -4.32 6.71
N ILE A 215 -17.24 -5.03 7.29
CA ILE A 215 -17.79 -6.28 6.73
C ILE A 215 -18.36 -6.05 5.33
N GLY A 216 -19.16 -4.99 5.16
CA GLY A 216 -19.71 -4.65 3.85
C GLY A 216 -18.63 -4.32 2.81
N THR A 217 -17.57 -3.62 3.23
CA THR A 217 -16.45 -3.26 2.36
C THR A 217 -15.67 -4.51 1.95
N MET A 218 -15.40 -5.44 2.87
CA MET A 218 -14.75 -6.71 2.53
C MET A 218 -15.53 -7.50 1.48
N ALA A 219 -16.87 -7.50 1.57
CA ALA A 219 -17.73 -8.11 0.54
C ALA A 219 -17.63 -7.38 -0.81
N ILE A 220 -17.61 -6.05 -0.83
CA ILE A 220 -17.42 -5.27 -2.06
C ILE A 220 -16.04 -5.53 -2.69
N LEU A 221 -14.97 -5.53 -1.88
CA LEU A 221 -13.62 -5.81 -2.36
C LEU A 221 -13.50 -7.23 -2.93
N ARG A 222 -14.13 -8.22 -2.30
CA ARG A 222 -14.24 -9.58 -2.86
C ARG A 222 -15.01 -9.61 -4.18
N GLY A 223 -16.07 -8.81 -4.31
CA GLY A 223 -16.78 -8.67 -5.58
C GLY A 223 -15.90 -8.07 -6.67
N LEU A 224 -15.15 -7.02 -6.34
CA LEU A 224 -14.22 -6.36 -7.26
C LEU A 224 -13.06 -7.28 -7.66
N SER A 225 -12.52 -8.08 -6.73
CA SER A 225 -11.40 -8.99 -6.99
C SER A 225 -11.72 -10.09 -8.02
N ILE A 226 -12.99 -10.29 -8.37
CA ILE A 226 -13.40 -11.20 -9.45
C ILE A 226 -13.14 -10.60 -10.84
N THR A 227 -13.17 -9.26 -10.94
CA THR A 227 -13.14 -8.53 -12.22
C THR A 227 -11.92 -7.65 -12.42
N THR A 228 -11.25 -7.27 -11.33
CA THR A 228 -10.06 -6.41 -11.33
C THR A 228 -9.12 -6.87 -10.24
N ASP A 229 -7.83 -6.57 -10.40
CA ASP A 229 -6.85 -6.76 -9.33
C ASP A 229 -7.14 -5.80 -8.17
N VAL A 230 -7.13 -6.36 -6.96
CA VAL A 230 -7.25 -5.62 -5.71
C VAL A 230 -6.09 -5.99 -4.80
N SER A 231 -5.36 -4.99 -4.36
CA SER A 231 -4.16 -5.15 -3.52
C SER A 231 -4.53 -5.48 -2.07
N ILE A 232 -3.78 -6.38 -1.44
CA ILE A 232 -4.01 -6.83 -0.05
C ILE A 232 -3.92 -5.68 0.96
N TYR A 233 -3.09 -4.67 0.66
CA TYR A 233 -2.92 -3.48 1.50
C TYR A 233 -4.23 -2.69 1.68
N ALA A 234 -5.20 -2.86 0.78
CA ALA A 234 -6.52 -2.23 0.90
C ALA A 234 -7.30 -2.71 2.14
N LEU A 235 -6.98 -3.89 2.69
CA LEU A 235 -7.59 -4.38 3.93
C LEU A 235 -7.20 -3.52 5.14
N ASN A 236 -5.92 -3.15 5.25
CA ASN A 236 -5.44 -2.31 6.35
C ASN A 236 -6.13 -0.95 6.34
N MET A 237 -6.33 -0.37 5.15
CA MET A 237 -7.11 0.87 5.04
C MET A 237 -8.58 0.64 5.38
N THR A 238 -9.17 -0.46 4.92
CA THR A 238 -10.59 -0.77 5.16
C THR A 238 -10.92 -0.73 6.66
N THR A 239 -10.06 -1.33 7.47
CA THR A 239 -10.28 -1.47 8.91
C THR A 239 -9.94 -0.18 9.64
N ALA A 240 -8.77 0.41 9.37
CA ALA A 240 -8.35 1.67 9.99
C ALA A 240 -9.31 2.83 9.68
N LEU A 241 -9.60 3.06 8.39
CA LEU A 241 -10.50 4.13 7.95
C LEU A 241 -11.96 3.81 8.34
N GLY A 242 -12.37 2.55 8.23
CA GLY A 242 -13.75 2.15 8.53
C GLY A 242 -14.14 2.36 9.98
N LEU A 243 -13.22 2.06 10.89
CA LEU A 243 -13.43 2.34 12.30
C LEU A 243 -13.39 3.84 12.58
N ALA A 244 -12.39 4.56 12.06
CA ALA A 244 -12.21 6.00 12.28
C ALA A 244 -13.43 6.82 11.83
N LEU A 245 -13.85 6.68 10.57
CA LEU A 245 -14.99 7.44 10.03
C LEU A 245 -16.31 7.06 10.72
N ALA A 246 -16.52 5.77 10.99
CA ALA A 246 -17.73 5.34 11.69
C ALA A 246 -17.81 5.91 13.11
N ILE A 247 -16.66 6.02 13.79
CA ILE A 247 -16.56 6.65 15.10
C ILE A 247 -16.96 8.11 15.01
N ASP A 248 -16.32 8.86 14.13
CA ASP A 248 -16.51 10.30 14.03
C ASP A 248 -17.96 10.63 13.63
N TYR A 249 -18.50 9.94 12.63
CA TYR A 249 -19.87 10.15 12.16
C TYR A 249 -20.90 9.78 13.21
N SER A 250 -20.70 8.65 13.89
CA SER A 250 -21.61 8.22 14.95
C SER A 250 -21.51 9.12 16.18
N LEU A 251 -20.33 9.66 16.49
CA LEU A 251 -20.14 10.56 17.62
C LEU A 251 -20.95 11.84 17.44
N PHE A 252 -20.92 12.46 16.26
CA PHE A 252 -21.76 13.63 15.99
C PHE A 252 -23.25 13.32 16.12
N ILE A 253 -23.71 12.22 15.52
CA ILE A 253 -25.14 11.83 15.54
C ILE A 253 -25.60 11.48 16.96
N VAL A 254 -24.84 10.64 17.69
CA VAL A 254 -25.18 10.22 19.05
C VAL A 254 -25.10 11.39 20.02
N SER A 255 -24.07 12.24 19.93
CA SER A 255 -23.94 13.43 20.77
C SER A 255 -25.13 14.37 20.58
N ARG A 256 -25.48 14.66 19.32
CA ARG A 256 -26.61 15.54 19.00
C ARG A 256 -27.95 14.96 19.42
N TYR A 257 -28.17 13.65 19.23
CA TYR A 257 -29.38 12.98 19.71
C TYR A 257 -29.54 13.09 21.23
N ARG A 258 -28.45 12.88 21.98
CA ARG A 258 -28.45 12.99 23.43
C ARG A 258 -28.66 14.43 23.91
N GLU A 259 -28.12 15.40 23.19
CA GLU A 259 -28.38 16.83 23.44
C GLU A 259 -29.88 17.14 23.28
N GLU A 260 -30.52 16.72 22.19
CA GLU A 260 -31.96 16.93 21.97
C GLU A 260 -32.82 16.24 23.03
N LEU A 261 -32.45 15.03 23.48
CA LEU A 261 -33.11 14.36 24.60
C LEU A 261 -32.95 15.13 25.92
N SER A 262 -31.77 15.70 26.17
CA SER A 262 -31.51 16.48 27.39
C SER A 262 -32.32 17.78 27.44
N HIS A 263 -32.66 18.35 26.29
CA HIS A 263 -33.57 19.49 26.15
C HIS A 263 -35.07 19.09 26.20
N GLY A 264 -35.40 17.84 26.50
CA GLY A 264 -36.77 17.36 26.67
C GLY A 264 -37.49 16.98 25.37
N SER A 265 -36.79 16.85 24.24
CA SER A 265 -37.42 16.39 23.00
C SER A 265 -37.85 14.93 23.11
N ALA A 266 -39.04 14.60 22.58
CA ALA A 266 -39.46 13.20 22.43
C ALA A 266 -38.48 12.42 21.51
N PRO A 267 -38.23 11.12 21.74
CA PRO A 267 -37.23 10.35 20.99
C PRO A 267 -37.32 10.48 19.47
N ASP A 268 -38.51 10.35 18.89
CA ASP A 268 -38.72 10.47 17.44
C ASP A 268 -38.42 11.87 16.91
N ALA A 269 -38.76 12.90 17.69
CA ALA A 269 -38.45 14.29 17.33
C ALA A 269 -36.94 14.56 17.42
N ALA A 270 -36.28 14.01 18.43
CA ALA A 270 -34.84 14.08 18.60
C ALA A 270 -34.11 13.41 17.43
N VAL A 271 -34.53 12.23 16.97
CA VAL A 271 -33.97 11.57 15.77
C VAL A 271 -34.14 12.46 14.54
N ARG A 272 -35.34 13.02 14.29
CA ARG A 272 -35.58 13.89 13.13
C ARG A 272 -34.67 15.12 13.12
N ARG A 273 -34.55 15.83 14.25
CA ARG A 273 -33.70 17.03 14.36
C ARG A 273 -32.22 16.70 14.22
N THR A 274 -31.78 15.60 14.81
CA THR A 274 -30.41 15.09 14.68
C THR A 274 -30.07 14.85 13.21
N MET A 275 -30.95 14.19 12.46
CA MET A 275 -30.72 13.91 11.04
C MET A 275 -30.76 15.17 10.16
N GLN A 276 -31.51 16.20 10.55
CA GLN A 276 -31.54 17.49 9.82
C GLN A 276 -30.29 18.34 10.04
N THR A 277 -29.57 18.12 11.15
CA THR A 277 -28.38 18.88 11.55
C THR A 277 -27.12 18.03 11.39
N ALA A 278 -26.80 17.20 12.39
CA ALA A 278 -25.63 16.32 12.38
C ALA A 278 -25.61 15.36 11.17
N GLY A 279 -26.76 14.80 10.80
CA GLY A 279 -26.85 13.94 9.61
C GLY A 279 -26.55 14.65 8.29
N ARG A 280 -26.77 15.97 8.21
CA ARG A 280 -26.37 16.78 7.05
C ARG A 280 -24.86 16.98 7.05
N THR A 281 -24.26 17.35 8.17
CA THR A 281 -22.81 17.52 8.29
C THR A 281 -22.06 16.25 7.90
N VAL A 282 -22.44 15.10 8.47
CA VAL A 282 -21.86 13.78 8.15
C VAL A 282 -21.93 13.46 6.65
N LEU A 283 -23.04 13.78 5.99
CA LEU A 283 -23.17 13.52 4.55
C LEU A 283 -22.18 14.35 3.71
N PHE A 284 -22.01 15.63 4.04
CA PHE A 284 -21.09 16.52 3.31
C PHE A 284 -19.62 16.18 3.60
N SER A 285 -19.30 15.84 4.85
CA SER A 285 -17.92 15.47 5.19
C SER A 285 -17.54 14.12 4.55
N ALA A 286 -18.43 13.12 4.61
CA ALA A 286 -18.26 11.86 3.89
C ALA A 286 -18.13 12.03 2.38
N LEU A 287 -18.94 12.90 1.76
CA LEU A 287 -18.80 13.18 0.33
C LEU A 287 -17.42 13.78 0.01
N THR A 288 -16.90 14.64 0.88
CA THR A 288 -15.58 15.25 0.71
C THR A 288 -14.47 14.21 0.81
N VAL A 289 -14.50 13.34 1.83
CA VAL A 289 -13.52 12.23 1.99
C VAL A 289 -13.62 11.26 0.81
N GLY A 290 -14.83 10.87 0.44
CA GLY A 290 -15.06 9.91 -0.65
C GLY A 290 -14.54 10.44 -2.00
N LEU A 291 -14.73 11.72 -2.30
CA LEU A 291 -14.21 12.34 -3.52
C LEU A 291 -12.68 12.51 -3.47
N ALA A 292 -12.10 12.83 -2.31
CA ALA A 292 -10.65 12.88 -2.15
C ALA A 292 -10.01 11.51 -2.40
N LEU A 293 -10.60 10.43 -1.87
CA LEU A 293 -10.13 9.06 -2.12
C LEU A 293 -10.42 8.61 -3.57
N ALA A 294 -11.49 9.07 -4.19
CA ALA A 294 -11.80 8.77 -5.59
C ALA A 294 -10.76 9.30 -6.57
N ALA A 295 -10.03 10.37 -6.22
CA ALA A 295 -8.95 10.88 -7.06
C ALA A 295 -7.77 9.91 -7.20
N LEU A 296 -7.65 8.92 -6.30
CA LEU A 296 -6.68 7.84 -6.46
C LEU A 296 -6.96 6.96 -7.70
N LEU A 297 -8.19 6.96 -8.23
CA LEU A 297 -8.55 6.22 -9.45
C LEU A 297 -7.88 6.77 -10.71
N VAL A 298 -7.43 8.04 -10.67
CA VAL A 298 -6.71 8.68 -11.79
C VAL A 298 -5.36 8.02 -12.02
N PHE A 299 -4.73 7.50 -10.97
CA PHE A 299 -3.45 6.82 -11.09
C PHE A 299 -3.63 5.42 -11.74
N PRO A 300 -2.72 5.02 -12.63
CA PRO A 300 -2.85 3.75 -13.37
C PRO A 300 -2.48 2.52 -12.53
N VAL A 301 -1.65 2.70 -11.50
CA VAL A 301 -1.19 1.61 -10.63
C VAL A 301 -2.32 1.05 -9.78
N TYR A 302 -2.56 -0.26 -9.85
CA TYR A 302 -3.71 -0.85 -9.18
C TYR A 302 -3.57 -0.84 -7.65
N PHE A 303 -2.37 -0.67 -7.08
CA PHE A 303 -2.18 -0.40 -5.67
C PHE A 303 -3.01 0.82 -5.24
N LEU A 304 -2.85 1.99 -5.89
CA LEU A 304 -3.59 3.21 -5.55
C LEU A 304 -5.08 3.07 -5.84
N ARG A 305 -5.46 2.41 -6.95
CA ARG A 305 -6.86 2.12 -7.26
C ARG A 305 -7.54 1.24 -6.21
N SER A 306 -6.81 0.28 -5.65
CA SER A 306 -7.33 -0.61 -4.58
C SER A 306 -7.62 0.17 -3.30
N PHE A 307 -6.75 1.12 -2.94
CA PHE A 307 -7.04 2.07 -1.86
C PHE A 307 -8.25 2.94 -2.21
N ALA A 308 -8.40 3.41 -3.44
CA ALA A 308 -9.60 4.14 -3.86
C ALA A 308 -10.88 3.30 -3.68
N TYR A 309 -10.87 2.04 -4.14
CA TYR A 309 -12.00 1.12 -4.02
C TYR A 309 -12.40 0.87 -2.57
N ALA A 310 -11.43 0.53 -1.72
CA ALA A 310 -11.67 0.34 -0.29
C ALA A 310 -12.18 1.62 0.37
N GLY A 311 -11.56 2.76 0.04
CA GLY A 311 -11.88 4.06 0.63
C GLY A 311 -13.29 4.52 0.32
N ILE A 312 -13.64 4.52 -0.96
CA ILE A 312 -14.99 4.89 -1.42
C ILE A 312 -16.03 3.94 -0.80
N ALA A 313 -15.77 2.62 -0.83
CA ALA A 313 -16.69 1.64 -0.28
C ALA A 313 -16.89 1.81 1.24
N VAL A 314 -15.81 1.99 2.00
CA VAL A 314 -15.86 2.26 3.43
C VAL A 314 -16.61 3.55 3.74
N VAL A 315 -16.28 4.65 3.07
CA VAL A 315 -16.94 5.94 3.29
C VAL A 315 -18.43 5.84 2.99
N ALA A 316 -18.79 5.23 1.85
CA ALA A 316 -20.18 5.05 1.46
C ALA A 316 -20.95 4.18 2.46
N LEU A 317 -20.40 3.03 2.87
CA LEU A 317 -21.05 2.12 3.80
C LEU A 317 -21.11 2.68 5.22
N ALA A 318 -20.06 3.36 5.70
CA ALA A 318 -20.05 4.02 7.00
C ALA A 318 -21.10 5.14 7.04
N THR A 319 -21.22 5.91 5.96
CA THR A 319 -22.24 6.96 5.83
C THR A 319 -23.65 6.37 5.76
N LEU A 320 -23.88 5.33 4.96
CA LEU A 320 -25.17 4.65 4.90
C LEU A 320 -25.55 4.05 6.25
N ALA A 321 -24.62 3.41 6.95
CA ALA A 321 -24.84 2.88 8.28
C ALA A 321 -25.10 4.01 9.30
N ALA A 322 -24.34 5.10 9.27
CA ALA A 322 -24.55 6.26 10.14
C ALA A 322 -25.90 6.98 9.87
N LEU A 323 -26.38 7.00 8.63
CA LEU A 323 -27.63 7.68 8.26
C LEU A 323 -28.88 6.80 8.29
N ILE A 324 -28.73 5.47 8.33
CA ILE A 324 -29.85 4.51 8.28
C ILE A 324 -29.84 3.57 9.48
N LEU A 325 -28.75 2.83 9.69
CA LEU A 325 -28.63 1.83 10.76
C LEU A 325 -28.64 2.50 12.14
N LEU A 326 -27.82 3.54 12.32
CA LEU A 326 -27.68 4.23 13.60
C LEU A 326 -28.98 4.91 14.06
N PRO A 327 -29.73 5.67 13.23
CA PRO A 327 -31.03 6.20 13.64
C PRO A 327 -32.02 5.11 14.04
N ALA A 328 -32.03 3.95 13.36
CA ALA A 328 -32.90 2.83 13.73
C ALA A 328 -32.50 2.25 15.09
N LEU A 329 -31.19 2.10 15.37
CA LEU A 329 -30.69 1.70 16.70
C LEU A 329 -31.10 2.71 17.78
N LEU A 330 -30.96 4.01 17.50
CA LEU A 330 -31.35 5.07 18.43
C LEU A 330 -32.86 5.08 18.70
N THR A 331 -33.71 4.81 17.70
CA THR A 331 -35.15 4.67 17.89
C THR A 331 -35.51 3.47 18.77
N VAL A 332 -34.84 2.32 18.59
CA VAL A 332 -35.09 1.13 19.43
C VAL A 332 -34.61 1.33 20.86
N LEU A 333 -33.45 1.96 21.04
CA LEU A 333 -32.89 2.21 22.37
C LEU A 333 -33.61 3.35 23.10
N GLY A 334 -34.03 4.39 22.39
CA GLY A 334 -34.64 5.58 22.99
C GLY A 334 -33.72 6.18 24.07
N PRO A 335 -34.25 6.47 25.28
CA PRO A 335 -33.46 6.95 26.42
C PRO A 335 -32.42 5.94 26.95
N ARG A 336 -32.55 4.64 26.63
CA ARG A 336 -31.62 3.60 27.09
C ARG A 336 -30.23 3.74 26.49
N VAL A 337 -30.02 4.62 25.51
CA VAL A 337 -28.68 5.00 25.05
C VAL A 337 -27.80 5.54 26.18
N ASN A 338 -28.40 6.08 27.24
CA ASN A 338 -27.70 6.55 28.45
C ASN A 338 -27.62 5.48 29.57
N SER A 339 -28.08 4.25 29.32
CA SER A 339 -27.98 3.18 30.31
C SER A 339 -26.53 2.70 30.47
N LEU A 340 -26.20 2.09 31.61
CA LEU A 340 -24.82 1.72 31.97
C LEU A 340 -23.87 2.94 31.98
N ASP A 341 -24.31 4.02 32.62
CA ASP A 341 -23.49 5.22 32.80
C ASP A 341 -22.39 4.97 33.86
N LEU A 342 -21.18 4.74 33.37
CA LEU A 342 -20.00 4.49 34.19
C LEU A 342 -19.58 5.74 34.97
N ARG A 343 -19.87 6.96 34.47
CA ARG A 343 -19.56 8.20 35.19
C ARG A 343 -20.45 8.35 36.41
N VAL A 344 -21.71 7.91 36.35
CA VAL A 344 -22.61 7.91 37.52
C VAL A 344 -22.15 6.88 38.53
N PHE A 345 -21.77 5.68 38.08
CA PHE A 345 -21.21 4.64 38.96
C PHE A 345 -19.93 5.13 39.67
N VAL A 346 -18.95 5.63 38.91
CA VAL A 346 -17.68 6.16 39.46
C VAL A 346 -17.93 7.35 40.38
N ARG A 347 -18.87 8.26 40.06
CA ARG A 347 -19.25 9.36 40.96
C ARG A 347 -19.86 8.88 42.26
N ARG A 348 -20.71 7.84 42.20
CA ARG A 348 -21.33 7.24 43.39
C ARG A 348 -20.30 6.54 44.28
N VAL A 349 -19.34 5.83 43.69
CA VAL A 349 -18.23 5.18 44.41
C VAL A 349 -17.27 6.21 45.03
N LEU A 350 -16.90 7.25 44.27
CA LEU A 350 -15.98 8.31 44.72
C LEU A 350 -16.67 9.43 45.53
N HIS A 351 -17.96 9.31 45.85
CA HIS A 351 -18.75 10.31 46.58
C HIS A 351 -18.66 11.75 46.01
N ARG A 352 -18.53 11.89 44.69
CA ARG A 352 -18.38 13.20 44.01
C ARG A 352 -19.72 13.76 43.55
N ARG A 353 -19.99 15.04 43.85
CA ARG A 353 -21.17 15.78 43.35
C ARG A 353 -21.13 15.93 41.83
N ALA A 354 -22.31 16.03 41.21
CA ALA A 354 -22.41 16.32 39.78
C ALA A 354 -21.83 17.72 39.49
N PRO A 355 -20.99 17.87 38.46
CA PRO A 355 -20.43 19.17 38.09
C PRO A 355 -21.55 20.12 37.69
N ALA A 356 -21.52 21.34 38.22
CA ALA A 356 -22.44 22.40 37.81
C ALA A 356 -22.24 22.72 36.31
N PRO A 357 -23.32 22.95 35.54
CA PRO A 357 -23.19 23.38 34.16
C PRO A 357 -22.43 24.71 34.13
N LYS A 358 -21.27 24.72 33.46
CA LYS A 358 -20.48 25.93 33.24
C LYS A 358 -21.03 26.63 32.01
N THR A 359 -21.09 27.96 32.04
CA THR A 359 -21.41 28.72 30.83
C THR A 359 -20.29 28.60 29.81
N VAL A 360 -20.59 28.79 28.53
CA VAL A 360 -19.62 28.62 27.43
C VAL A 360 -18.41 29.54 27.64
N GLU A 361 -18.63 30.75 28.17
CA GLU A 361 -17.61 31.77 28.42
C GLU A 361 -16.60 31.37 29.51
N GLN A 362 -17.02 30.49 30.43
CA GLN A 362 -16.16 29.93 31.48
C GLN A 362 -15.38 28.71 30.99
N GLY A 363 -15.67 28.22 29.78
CA GLY A 363 -15.01 27.10 29.14
C GLY A 363 -13.56 27.41 28.76
N PHE A 364 -12.69 26.41 28.93
CA PHE A 364 -11.31 26.48 28.47
C PHE A 364 -11.22 26.83 26.97
N TRP A 365 -12.04 26.18 26.14
CA TRP A 365 -12.06 26.38 24.69
C TRP A 365 -12.47 27.80 24.28
N TYR A 366 -13.45 28.41 24.96
CA TYR A 366 -13.84 29.80 24.69
C TYR A 366 -12.70 30.77 24.98
N ARG A 367 -12.04 30.62 26.15
CA ARG A 367 -10.88 31.44 26.53
C ARG A 367 -9.72 31.26 25.56
N PHE A 368 -9.41 30.03 25.19
CA PHE A 368 -8.35 29.71 24.24
C PHE A 368 -8.62 30.34 22.86
N ALA A 369 -9.80 30.12 22.28
CA ALA A 369 -10.19 30.71 21.00
C ALA A 369 -10.16 32.25 21.06
N THR A 370 -10.64 32.85 22.15
CA THR A 370 -10.62 34.32 22.32
C THR A 370 -9.19 34.86 22.39
N VAL A 371 -8.27 34.16 23.07
CA VAL A 371 -6.85 34.54 23.12
C VAL A 371 -6.22 34.46 21.73
N VAL A 372 -6.49 33.38 20.98
CA VAL A 372 -6.00 33.21 19.60
C VAL A 372 -6.53 34.32 18.69
N MET A 373 -7.83 34.61 18.73
CA MET A 373 -8.44 35.68 17.93
C MET A 373 -7.86 37.07 18.25
N ARG A 374 -7.55 37.34 19.54
CA ARG A 374 -6.91 38.61 19.95
C ARG A 374 -5.48 38.77 19.44
N ARG A 375 -4.79 37.66 19.12
CA ARG A 375 -3.41 37.66 18.60
C ARG A 375 -3.32 36.90 17.26
N ALA A 376 -4.33 37.06 16.40
CA ALA A 376 -4.49 36.25 15.21
C ALA A 376 -3.26 36.30 14.26
N LEU A 377 -2.71 37.49 14.00
CA LEU A 377 -1.56 37.65 13.10
C LEU A 377 -0.27 36.97 13.63
N PRO A 378 0.19 37.25 14.87
CA PRO A 378 1.33 36.53 15.44
C PRO A 378 1.14 35.02 15.49
N VAL A 379 -0.05 34.55 15.90
CA VAL A 379 -0.33 33.12 16.01
C VAL A 379 -0.31 32.48 14.62
N ALA A 380 -0.95 33.08 13.62
CA ALA A 380 -0.95 32.58 12.26
C ALA A 380 0.48 32.50 11.69
N LEU A 381 1.28 33.56 11.83
CA LEU A 381 2.66 33.58 11.34
C LEU A 381 3.53 32.51 12.01
N VAL A 382 3.45 32.36 13.33
CA VAL A 382 4.23 31.35 14.06
C VAL A 382 3.81 29.94 13.66
N VAL A 383 2.51 29.66 13.61
CA VAL A 383 2.01 28.33 13.23
C VAL A 383 2.38 28.00 11.78
N THR A 384 2.19 28.94 10.84
CA THR A 384 2.61 28.74 9.44
C THR A 384 4.11 28.53 9.32
N ALA A 385 4.93 29.31 10.03
CA ALA A 385 6.38 29.14 10.02
C ALA A 385 6.81 27.76 10.54
N VAL A 386 6.16 27.27 11.61
CA VAL A 386 6.41 25.92 12.14
C VAL A 386 5.99 24.85 11.13
N LEU A 387 4.80 24.94 10.53
CA LEU A 387 4.33 23.96 9.55
C LEU A 387 5.20 23.91 8.28
N VAL A 388 5.65 25.07 7.79
CA VAL A 388 6.57 25.15 6.65
C VAL A 388 7.93 24.56 7.03
N ALA A 389 8.46 24.88 8.21
CA ALA A 389 9.73 24.32 8.69
C ALA A 389 9.65 22.78 8.81
N LEU A 390 8.53 22.26 9.33
CA LEU A 390 8.27 20.81 9.38
C LEU A 390 8.13 20.18 8.00
N GLY A 391 7.75 20.94 6.97
CA GLY A 391 7.62 20.45 5.60
C GLY A 391 8.89 20.52 4.74
N LEU A 392 9.91 21.28 5.16
CA LEU A 392 11.18 21.41 4.43
C LEU A 392 11.88 20.08 4.10
N PRO A 393 11.87 19.04 4.96
CA PRO A 393 12.51 17.76 4.63
C PRO A 393 11.99 17.14 3.33
N PHE A 394 10.72 17.39 2.96
CA PHE A 394 10.14 16.84 1.73
C PHE A 394 10.87 17.27 0.45
N LEU A 395 11.58 18.40 0.46
CA LEU A 395 12.42 18.83 -0.67
C LEU A 395 13.60 17.90 -0.96
N ARG A 396 13.94 17.01 -0.02
CA ARG A 396 14.99 15.98 -0.13
C ARG A 396 14.43 14.59 -0.35
N ALA A 397 13.16 14.46 -0.72
CA ALA A 397 12.53 13.17 -0.96
C ALA A 397 13.24 12.42 -2.10
N THR A 398 13.67 11.21 -1.82
CA THR A 398 14.20 10.25 -2.80
C THR A 398 13.19 9.12 -2.95
N PHE A 399 13.00 8.62 -4.16
CA PHE A 399 11.99 7.62 -4.44
C PHE A 399 12.63 6.28 -4.84
N GLY A 400 12.14 5.19 -4.24
CA GLY A 400 12.62 3.82 -4.47
C GLY A 400 11.49 2.81 -4.22
N TYR A 401 11.52 1.68 -4.92
CA TYR A 401 10.48 0.65 -4.77
C TYR A 401 10.80 -0.28 -3.60
N PRO A 402 9.77 -0.90 -2.98
CA PRO A 402 9.99 -1.79 -1.85
C PRO A 402 10.80 -3.02 -2.27
N GLY A 403 12.00 -3.16 -1.70
CA GLY A 403 12.83 -4.37 -1.78
C GLY A 403 12.71 -5.22 -0.52
N ASP A 404 13.67 -6.12 -0.31
CA ASP A 404 13.74 -6.97 0.89
C ASP A 404 13.89 -6.20 2.21
N GLN A 405 14.41 -4.97 2.16
CA GLN A 405 14.65 -4.12 3.32
C GLN A 405 13.37 -3.63 4.01
N VAL A 406 12.20 -3.77 3.39
CA VAL A 406 10.90 -3.44 4.02
C VAL A 406 10.52 -4.44 5.11
N LEU A 407 11.16 -5.61 5.12
CA LEU A 407 11.00 -6.63 6.15
C LEU A 407 11.97 -6.36 7.31
N PRO A 408 11.69 -6.85 8.53
CA PRO A 408 12.62 -6.76 9.63
C PRO A 408 13.91 -7.57 9.36
N PRO A 409 15.06 -7.24 9.97
CA PRO A 409 16.34 -7.94 9.76
C PRO A 409 16.31 -9.44 10.13
N SER A 410 15.32 -9.87 10.91
CA SER A 410 15.09 -11.27 11.28
C SER A 410 14.51 -12.11 10.14
N ALA A 411 13.92 -11.49 9.11
CA ALA A 411 13.27 -12.19 8.01
C ALA A 411 14.29 -12.83 7.05
N GLN A 412 14.00 -14.05 6.57
CA GLN A 412 14.90 -14.78 5.67
C GLN A 412 15.15 -14.02 4.36
N ALA A 413 14.11 -13.42 3.77
CA ALA A 413 14.25 -12.68 2.52
C ALA A 413 15.11 -11.42 2.67
N HIS A 414 15.04 -10.74 3.84
CA HIS A 414 15.93 -9.63 4.19
C HIS A 414 17.39 -10.11 4.27
N GLN A 415 17.64 -11.22 4.97
CA GLN A 415 18.99 -11.77 5.14
C GLN A 415 19.62 -12.19 3.80
N VAL A 416 18.84 -12.80 2.90
CA VAL A 416 19.29 -13.13 1.54
C VAL A 416 19.59 -11.85 0.76
N GLY A 417 18.74 -10.82 0.86
CA GLY A 417 18.99 -9.54 0.20
C GLY A 417 20.25 -8.83 0.70
N ASP A 418 20.51 -8.86 2.01
CA ASP A 418 21.76 -8.37 2.61
C ASP A 418 22.98 -9.15 2.12
N SER A 419 22.87 -10.48 2.04
CA SER A 419 23.94 -11.33 1.50
C SER A 419 24.23 -10.97 0.04
N LEU A 420 23.20 -10.84 -0.80
CA LEU A 420 23.34 -10.45 -2.21
C LEU A 420 24.03 -9.08 -2.38
N ARG A 421 23.71 -8.10 -1.52
CA ARG A 421 24.32 -6.76 -1.56
C ARG A 421 25.76 -6.73 -1.06
N SER A 422 26.09 -7.54 -0.04
CA SER A 422 27.38 -7.43 0.67
C SER A 422 28.41 -8.48 0.28
N GLN A 423 27.98 -9.65 -0.24
CA GLN A 423 28.86 -10.80 -0.45
C GLN A 423 28.95 -11.24 -1.92
N PHE A 424 28.06 -10.79 -2.80
CA PHE A 424 28.06 -11.19 -4.22
C PHE A 424 28.53 -10.04 -5.12
N SER A 425 29.27 -10.38 -6.18
CA SER A 425 29.86 -9.42 -7.12
C SER A 425 28.91 -8.99 -8.24
N SER A 426 27.84 -9.74 -8.48
CA SER A 426 26.84 -9.46 -9.51
C SER A 426 25.48 -9.28 -8.88
N ASN A 427 24.79 -8.20 -9.25
CA ASN A 427 23.41 -7.99 -8.86
C ASN A 427 22.49 -8.46 -9.99
N ALA A 428 21.82 -9.60 -9.81
CA ALA A 428 20.88 -10.11 -10.81
C ALA A 428 19.76 -9.11 -11.16
N SER A 429 19.44 -8.17 -10.25
CA SER A 429 18.41 -7.14 -10.44
C SER A 429 18.85 -5.92 -11.26
N SER A 430 20.13 -5.79 -11.63
CA SER A 430 20.65 -4.70 -12.48
C SER A 430 20.69 -5.06 -13.97
N THR A 431 19.82 -5.97 -14.40
CA THR A 431 19.67 -6.40 -15.80
C THR A 431 18.56 -5.60 -16.48
N ILE A 432 18.86 -5.04 -17.65
CA ILE A 432 17.86 -4.44 -18.54
C ILE A 432 17.59 -5.45 -19.66
N SER A 433 16.34 -5.89 -19.77
CA SER A 433 15.92 -6.82 -20.82
C SER A 433 15.39 -6.03 -22.02
N VAL A 434 15.98 -6.25 -23.19
CA VAL A 434 15.56 -5.63 -24.45
C VAL A 434 14.79 -6.66 -25.26
N VAL A 435 13.53 -6.39 -25.59
CA VAL A 435 12.62 -7.34 -26.27
C VAL A 435 12.21 -6.77 -27.62
N ALA A 436 12.30 -7.58 -28.68
CA ALA A 436 11.82 -7.24 -30.02
C ALA A 436 10.86 -8.34 -30.51
N ALA A 437 9.68 -7.97 -31.01
CA ALA A 437 8.64 -8.92 -31.47
C ALA A 437 8.64 -9.18 -32.98
N ASP A 438 9.28 -8.30 -33.77
CA ASP A 438 9.23 -8.31 -35.23
C ASP A 438 10.64 -8.21 -35.84
N ILE A 439 11.45 -9.26 -35.65
CA ILE A 439 12.79 -9.36 -36.26
C ILE A 439 12.70 -9.92 -37.69
N SER A 440 12.55 -9.06 -38.69
CA SER A 440 12.57 -9.45 -40.11
C SER A 440 13.57 -8.65 -40.95
N PRO A 441 14.53 -9.31 -41.65
CA PRO A 441 14.83 -10.74 -41.63
C PRO A 441 15.64 -11.17 -40.38
N ALA A 442 15.23 -12.25 -39.71
CA ALA A 442 16.00 -12.90 -38.65
C ALA A 442 17.14 -13.78 -39.23
N PRO A 443 18.34 -13.88 -38.61
CA PRO A 443 18.86 -13.21 -37.42
C PRO A 443 19.94 -12.14 -37.75
N GLY A 444 19.86 -11.48 -38.92
CA GLY A 444 20.87 -10.52 -39.38
C GLY A 444 20.80 -9.18 -38.65
N GLY A 445 21.37 -9.07 -37.45
CA GLY A 445 21.44 -7.82 -36.69
C GLY A 445 21.66 -7.97 -35.19
N ILE A 446 21.40 -9.16 -34.62
CA ILE A 446 21.46 -9.40 -33.17
C ILE A 446 22.88 -9.18 -32.64
N ALA A 447 23.89 -9.77 -33.30
CA ALA A 447 25.28 -9.63 -32.89
C ALA A 447 25.76 -8.16 -32.95
N GLY A 448 25.38 -7.43 -34.01
CA GLY A 448 25.74 -6.02 -34.17
C GLY A 448 25.12 -5.14 -33.09
N TYR A 449 23.85 -5.37 -32.78
CA TYR A 449 23.15 -4.62 -31.73
C TYR A 449 23.67 -4.98 -30.33
N ALA A 450 23.92 -6.26 -30.04
CA ALA A 450 24.53 -6.70 -28.79
C ALA A 450 25.93 -6.10 -28.58
N THR A 451 26.71 -6.03 -29.66
CA THR A 451 28.03 -5.37 -29.67
C THR A 451 27.91 -3.88 -29.33
N ALA A 452 26.98 -3.16 -29.98
CA ALA A 452 26.76 -1.74 -29.72
C ALA A 452 26.32 -1.48 -28.26
N LEU A 453 25.37 -2.27 -27.75
CA LEU A 453 24.92 -2.20 -26.36
C LEU A 453 26.07 -2.46 -25.36
N SER A 454 26.97 -3.40 -25.67
CA SER A 454 28.10 -3.73 -24.80
C SER A 454 29.18 -2.64 -24.71
N ASN A 455 29.10 -1.60 -25.55
CA ASN A 455 29.98 -0.42 -25.48
C ASN A 455 29.39 0.73 -24.64
N VAL A 456 28.13 0.61 -24.21
CA VAL A 456 27.48 1.64 -23.41
C VAL A 456 28.16 1.70 -22.03
N PRO A 457 28.48 2.90 -21.49
CA PRO A 457 29.04 3.02 -20.15
C PRO A 457 28.17 2.32 -19.10
N ARG A 458 28.79 1.69 -18.10
CA ARG A 458 28.13 0.89 -17.03
C ARG A 458 27.51 -0.44 -17.49
N VAL A 459 27.51 -0.76 -18.79
CA VAL A 459 27.17 -2.10 -19.26
C VAL A 459 28.37 -3.01 -19.09
N THR A 460 28.21 -4.07 -18.30
CA THR A 460 29.27 -5.04 -18.03
C THR A 460 29.28 -6.15 -19.08
N SER A 461 28.10 -6.60 -19.52
CA SER A 461 27.97 -7.58 -20.60
C SER A 461 26.55 -7.57 -21.19
N VAL A 462 26.42 -8.07 -22.43
CA VAL A 462 25.15 -8.26 -23.11
C VAL A 462 25.04 -9.70 -23.55
N SER A 463 24.05 -10.43 -23.04
CA SER A 463 23.73 -11.79 -23.46
C SER A 463 22.63 -11.77 -24.51
N SER A 464 22.84 -12.50 -25.61
CA SER A 464 21.92 -12.58 -26.75
C SER A 464 21.93 -13.97 -27.37
N ALA A 465 20.99 -14.24 -28.29
CA ALA A 465 21.02 -15.47 -29.09
C ALA A 465 22.25 -15.61 -30.01
N ALA A 466 23.00 -14.52 -30.23
CA ALA A 466 24.24 -14.55 -31.01
C ALA A 466 25.51 -14.75 -30.15
N GLY A 467 25.39 -14.72 -28.83
CA GLY A 467 26.53 -14.81 -27.90
C GLY A 467 26.46 -13.78 -26.78
N THR A 468 27.46 -13.81 -25.91
CA THR A 468 27.69 -12.81 -24.87
C THR A 468 28.78 -11.84 -25.33
N PHE A 469 28.49 -10.55 -25.24
CA PHE A 469 29.36 -9.45 -25.67
C PHE A 469 29.76 -8.56 -24.49
N ALA A 470 31.01 -8.12 -24.43
CA ALA A 470 31.49 -7.16 -23.44
C ALA A 470 32.54 -6.25 -24.07
N GLY A 471 32.42 -4.92 -23.86
CA GLY A 471 33.37 -3.94 -24.42
C GLY A 471 33.49 -4.01 -25.94
N GLY A 472 32.38 -4.28 -26.63
CA GLY A 472 32.33 -4.32 -28.10
C GLY A 472 32.90 -5.59 -28.72
N ARG A 473 33.12 -6.65 -27.95
CA ARG A 473 33.66 -7.94 -28.44
C ARG A 473 32.85 -9.11 -27.92
N GLU A 474 32.76 -10.17 -28.73
CA GLU A 474 32.21 -11.45 -28.27
C GLU A 474 33.19 -12.08 -27.26
N VAL A 475 32.68 -12.39 -26.07
CA VAL A 475 33.45 -13.00 -24.97
C VAL A 475 33.03 -14.43 -24.68
N ALA A 476 31.84 -14.83 -25.12
CA ALA A 476 31.38 -16.22 -25.07
C ALA A 476 30.38 -16.51 -26.21
N PRO A 477 30.40 -17.73 -26.77
CA PRO A 477 29.39 -18.17 -27.73
C PRO A 477 28.00 -18.25 -27.06
N PRO A 478 26.91 -18.31 -27.84
CA PRO A 478 25.57 -18.43 -27.30
C PRO A 478 25.47 -19.65 -26.37
N ASN A 479 25.12 -19.41 -25.10
CA ASN A 479 24.91 -20.44 -24.11
C ASN A 479 23.59 -20.23 -23.36
N GLY A 480 22.87 -21.31 -23.03
CA GLY A 480 21.57 -21.25 -22.35
C GLY A 480 20.35 -21.37 -23.27
N PRO A 481 19.15 -20.98 -22.79
CA PRO A 481 17.89 -21.10 -23.54
C PRO A 481 17.90 -20.27 -24.83
N SER A 482 17.14 -20.72 -25.85
CA SER A 482 16.98 -19.95 -27.09
C SER A 482 16.37 -18.58 -26.80
N MET A 483 17.14 -17.51 -27.02
CA MET A 483 16.65 -16.12 -26.91
C MET A 483 16.00 -15.62 -28.20
N ILE A 484 15.63 -16.54 -29.09
CA ILE A 484 14.84 -16.31 -30.30
C ILE A 484 13.70 -17.35 -30.35
N ALA A 485 12.48 -16.88 -30.61
CA ALA A 485 11.31 -17.70 -30.82
C ALA A 485 10.45 -17.06 -31.93
N GLY A 486 10.44 -17.69 -33.12
CA GLY A 486 9.79 -17.10 -34.30
C GLY A 486 10.43 -15.77 -34.69
N ALA A 487 9.61 -14.71 -34.75
CA ALA A 487 10.04 -13.34 -35.02
C ALA A 487 10.36 -12.54 -33.76
N THR A 488 10.32 -13.17 -32.57
CA THR A 488 10.61 -12.50 -31.30
C THR A 488 12.01 -12.86 -30.82
N THR A 489 12.74 -11.90 -30.26
CA THR A 489 14.03 -12.10 -29.59
C THR A 489 14.15 -11.22 -28.34
N TYR A 490 15.03 -11.59 -27.42
CA TYR A 490 15.41 -10.74 -26.31
C TYR A 490 16.92 -10.74 -26.07
N LEU A 491 17.42 -9.67 -25.47
CA LEU A 491 18.80 -9.50 -25.05
C LEU A 491 18.82 -9.04 -23.58
N ASN A 492 19.72 -9.59 -22.78
CA ASN A 492 19.92 -9.19 -21.39
C ASN A 492 21.16 -8.31 -21.30
N VAL A 493 20.97 -7.04 -20.97
CA VAL A 493 22.02 -6.05 -20.78
C VAL A 493 22.31 -5.97 -19.28
N HIS A 494 23.42 -6.57 -18.85
CA HIS A 494 23.85 -6.53 -17.46
C HIS A 494 24.59 -5.23 -17.19
N THR A 495 24.25 -4.57 -16.09
CA THR A 495 24.88 -3.31 -15.68
C THR A 495 25.44 -3.41 -14.26
N ASP A 496 26.42 -2.57 -13.93
CA ASP A 496 26.89 -2.35 -12.55
C ASP A 496 26.18 -1.16 -11.89
N ALA A 497 25.09 -0.66 -12.48
CA ALA A 497 24.31 0.46 -11.98
C ALA A 497 23.26 0.01 -10.96
N ASP A 498 22.96 0.88 -9.99
CA ASP A 498 21.87 0.65 -9.06
C ASP A 498 20.52 0.83 -9.80
N PRO A 499 19.69 -0.23 -9.92
CA PRO A 499 18.44 -0.18 -10.68
C PRO A 499 17.37 0.74 -10.06
N GLN A 500 17.54 1.16 -8.81
CA GLN A 500 16.60 2.06 -8.13
C GLN A 500 17.10 3.51 -8.07
N GLY A 501 18.41 3.71 -8.20
CA GLY A 501 19.04 5.03 -8.15
C GLY A 501 19.12 5.75 -9.50
N ASP A 502 19.63 6.98 -9.47
CA ASP A 502 19.81 7.79 -10.68
C ASP A 502 20.83 7.19 -11.65
N SER A 503 21.80 6.42 -11.16
CA SER A 503 22.75 5.69 -12.02
C SER A 503 22.06 4.67 -12.93
N GLY A 504 21.04 3.96 -12.43
CA GLY A 504 20.23 3.05 -13.25
C GLY A 504 19.43 3.80 -14.30
N LYS A 505 18.80 4.93 -13.95
CA LYS A 505 18.05 5.76 -14.92
C LYS A 505 18.96 6.24 -16.06
N GLN A 506 20.17 6.69 -15.74
CA GLN A 506 21.16 7.12 -16.73
C GLN A 506 21.61 5.95 -17.61
N ALA A 507 21.88 4.78 -17.03
CA ALA A 507 22.24 3.58 -17.78
C ALA A 507 21.10 3.15 -18.73
N LEU A 508 19.85 3.17 -18.26
CA LEU A 508 18.68 2.87 -19.08
C LEU A 508 18.49 3.86 -20.23
N ALA A 509 18.65 5.16 -19.96
CA ALA A 509 18.59 6.19 -21.00
C ALA A 509 19.68 5.97 -22.07
N ALA A 510 20.92 5.71 -21.64
CA ALA A 510 22.03 5.43 -22.55
C ALA A 510 21.82 4.15 -23.38
N VAL A 511 21.21 3.12 -22.79
CA VAL A 511 20.83 1.88 -23.50
C VAL A 511 19.70 2.14 -24.51
N ARG A 512 18.70 2.98 -24.16
CA ARG A 512 17.59 3.38 -25.05
C ARG A 512 18.06 4.20 -26.25
N ASP A 513 19.14 4.97 -26.10
CA ASP A 513 19.70 5.81 -27.17
C ASP A 513 20.50 5.01 -28.22
N VAL A 514 20.83 3.74 -27.96
CA VAL A 514 21.52 2.89 -28.94
C VAL A 514 20.58 2.57 -30.11
N PRO A 515 20.94 2.90 -31.36
CA PRO A 515 20.09 2.61 -32.51
C PRO A 515 19.82 1.11 -32.64
N ALA A 516 18.55 0.72 -32.50
CA ALA A 516 18.12 -0.65 -32.66
C ALA A 516 17.76 -0.95 -34.13
N PRO A 517 18.09 -2.16 -34.65
CA PRO A 517 17.73 -2.56 -36.00
C PRO A 517 16.21 -2.82 -36.16
N TRP A 518 15.47 -2.95 -35.05
CA TRP A 518 14.03 -3.20 -35.01
C TRP A 518 13.37 -2.35 -33.93
N GLN A 519 12.04 -2.35 -33.90
CA GLN A 519 11.31 -1.81 -32.76
C GLN A 519 11.59 -2.67 -31.53
N VAL A 520 12.17 -2.04 -30.51
CA VAL A 520 12.53 -2.67 -29.23
C VAL A 520 11.74 -2.05 -28.10
N SER A 521 11.44 -2.87 -27.10
CA SER A 521 10.89 -2.43 -25.82
C SER A 521 11.84 -2.84 -24.71
N PHE A 522 11.90 -2.03 -23.66
CA PHE A 522 12.84 -2.22 -22.56
C PHE A 522 12.07 -2.59 -21.29
N THR A 523 12.51 -3.64 -20.62
CA THR A 523 12.01 -4.06 -19.32
C THR A 523 13.15 -4.40 -18.36
N GLY A 524 12.81 -4.95 -17.20
CA GLY A 524 13.69 -5.08 -16.05
C GLY A 524 13.37 -4.02 -15.00
N GLN A 525 13.81 -4.25 -13.76
CA GLN A 525 13.48 -3.41 -12.61
C GLN A 525 13.66 -1.90 -12.85
N THR A 526 14.77 -1.48 -13.46
CA THR A 526 15.03 -0.06 -13.76
C THR A 526 13.98 0.56 -14.69
N ALA A 527 13.61 -0.17 -15.75
CA ALA A 527 12.62 0.30 -16.72
C ALA A 527 11.22 0.36 -16.10
N ILE A 528 10.85 -0.66 -15.34
CA ILE A 528 9.57 -0.71 -14.61
C ILE A 528 9.47 0.45 -13.62
N ASN A 529 10.53 0.71 -12.86
CA ASN A 529 10.58 1.81 -11.90
C ASN A 529 10.45 3.17 -12.60
N ASN A 530 11.19 3.38 -13.70
CA ASN A 530 11.18 4.64 -14.44
C ASN A 530 9.83 4.92 -15.09
N ASP A 531 9.26 3.93 -15.79
CA ASP A 531 7.97 4.09 -16.48
C ASP A 531 6.84 4.30 -15.45
N SER A 532 6.88 3.62 -14.29
CA SER A 532 5.88 3.79 -13.24
C SER A 532 5.97 5.17 -12.55
N LEU A 533 7.20 5.68 -12.32
CA LEU A 533 7.41 7.05 -11.83
C LEU A 533 6.87 8.09 -12.81
N HIS A 534 7.12 7.89 -14.10
CA HIS A 534 6.61 8.77 -15.15
C HIS A 534 5.09 8.78 -15.16
N ALA A 535 4.45 7.60 -15.14
CA ALA A 535 3.00 7.46 -15.12
C ALA A 535 2.35 8.11 -13.88
N LEU A 536 2.97 8.00 -12.70
CA LEU A 536 2.53 8.71 -11.50
C LEU A 536 2.65 10.23 -11.65
N GLY A 537 3.77 10.71 -12.22
CA GLY A 537 4.02 12.12 -12.48
C GLY A 537 3.01 12.74 -13.46
N GLU A 538 2.66 12.01 -14.52
CA GLU A 538 1.66 12.46 -15.50
C GLU A 538 0.23 12.50 -14.91
N ALA A 539 -0.11 11.55 -14.03
CA ALA A 539 -1.42 11.50 -13.39
C ALA A 539 -1.61 12.56 -12.29
N LEU A 540 -0.52 13.01 -11.65
CA LEU A 540 -0.55 13.87 -10.47
C LEU A 540 -1.32 15.19 -10.66
N PRO A 541 -1.10 15.98 -11.74
CA PRO A 541 -1.85 17.23 -11.95
C PRO A 541 -3.36 17.01 -12.07
N TYR A 542 -3.79 15.93 -12.72
CA TYR A 542 -5.20 15.58 -12.88
C TYR A 542 -5.83 15.18 -11.54
N ALA A 543 -5.12 14.39 -10.73
CA ALA A 543 -5.58 14.03 -9.39
C ALA A 543 -5.74 15.26 -8.49
N LEU A 544 -4.75 16.16 -8.49
CA LEU A 544 -4.80 17.42 -7.72
C LEU A 544 -5.95 18.32 -8.19
N ALA A 545 -6.11 18.49 -9.50
CA ALA A 545 -7.20 19.30 -10.05
C ALA A 545 -8.58 18.74 -9.66
N LEU A 546 -8.74 17.41 -9.72
CA LEU A 546 -9.98 16.76 -9.33
C LEU A 546 -10.30 16.97 -7.85
N ILE A 547 -9.31 16.80 -6.97
CA ILE A 547 -9.48 16.99 -5.52
C ILE A 547 -9.86 18.44 -5.21
N VAL A 548 -9.08 19.39 -5.71
CA VAL A 548 -9.30 20.82 -5.48
C VAL A 548 -10.69 21.23 -5.97
N LEU A 549 -11.07 20.83 -7.19
CA LEU A 549 -12.37 21.16 -7.76
C LEU A 549 -13.52 20.50 -7.00
N ALA A 550 -13.42 19.19 -6.73
CA ALA A 550 -14.44 18.44 -6.03
C ALA A 550 -14.68 19.00 -4.62
N THR A 551 -13.61 19.20 -3.85
CA THR A 551 -13.68 19.77 -2.50
C THR A 551 -14.21 21.20 -2.52
N PHE A 552 -13.76 22.03 -3.47
CA PHE A 552 -14.28 23.38 -3.62
C PHE A 552 -15.79 23.37 -3.84
N VAL A 553 -16.29 22.53 -4.76
CA VAL A 553 -17.72 22.43 -5.07
C VAL A 553 -18.51 21.93 -3.87
N VAL A 554 -18.04 20.88 -3.17
CA VAL A 554 -18.74 20.35 -2.00
C VAL A 554 -18.83 21.38 -0.87
N LEU A 555 -17.72 22.06 -0.56
CA LEU A 555 -17.71 23.10 0.46
C LEU A 555 -18.52 24.33 0.08
N PHE A 556 -18.50 24.72 -1.21
CA PHE A 556 -19.34 25.79 -1.72
C PHE A 556 -20.82 25.46 -1.54
N LEU A 557 -21.24 24.23 -1.87
CA LEU A 557 -22.62 23.77 -1.67
C LEU A 557 -22.99 23.63 -0.20
N PHE A 558 -22.02 23.33 0.67
CA PHE A 558 -22.23 23.22 2.11
C PHE A 558 -22.40 24.59 2.77
N THR A 559 -21.50 25.53 2.46
CA THR A 559 -21.36 26.83 3.16
C THR A 559 -22.02 28.00 2.44
N GLY A 560 -22.24 27.91 1.12
CA GLY A 560 -22.65 29.04 0.27
C GLY A 560 -21.59 30.12 0.09
N SER A 561 -20.34 29.88 0.52
CA SER A 561 -19.24 30.83 0.47
C SER A 561 -18.16 30.38 -0.51
N VAL A 562 -17.51 31.34 -1.17
CA VAL A 562 -16.32 31.11 -2.01
C VAL A 562 -15.03 31.20 -1.18
N VAL A 563 -15.03 32.05 -0.15
CA VAL A 563 -13.84 32.29 0.68
C VAL A 563 -13.53 31.11 1.59
N LEU A 564 -14.57 30.48 2.17
CA LEU A 564 -14.38 29.35 3.08
C LEU A 564 -13.72 28.13 2.40
N PRO A 565 -14.16 27.71 1.19
CA PRO A 565 -13.47 26.67 0.44
C PRO A 565 -12.00 26.98 0.14
N ILE A 566 -11.70 28.20 -0.31
CA ILE A 566 -10.31 28.61 -0.63
C ILE A 566 -9.45 28.57 0.64
N LYS A 567 -9.97 29.14 1.74
CA LYS A 567 -9.29 29.12 3.04
C LYS A 567 -9.01 27.69 3.49
N ALA A 568 -9.99 26.80 3.37
CA ALA A 568 -9.84 25.39 3.71
C ALA A 568 -8.72 24.73 2.87
N LEU A 569 -8.74 24.91 1.55
CA LEU A 569 -7.71 24.35 0.67
C LEU A 569 -6.29 24.82 1.05
N VAL A 570 -6.11 26.10 1.38
CA VAL A 570 -4.81 26.65 1.81
C VAL A 570 -4.36 26.05 3.14
N LEU A 571 -5.26 25.97 4.14
CA LEU A 571 -4.94 25.41 5.45
C LEU A 571 -4.61 23.91 5.37
N ASN A 572 -5.35 23.16 4.55
CA ASN A 572 -5.07 21.74 4.34
C ASN A 572 -3.74 21.53 3.62
N THR A 573 -3.39 22.38 2.65
CA THR A 573 -2.08 22.34 2.00
C THR A 573 -0.94 22.59 2.99
N LEU A 574 -1.10 23.54 3.92
CA LEU A 574 -0.12 23.81 4.98
C LEU A 574 -0.03 22.68 6.01
N SER A 575 -1.14 22.04 6.36
CA SER A 575 -1.14 20.88 7.25
C SER A 575 -0.39 19.70 6.60
N LEU A 576 -0.69 19.44 5.33
CA LEU A 576 -0.05 18.38 4.54
C LEU A 576 1.45 18.55 4.36
N SER A 577 1.96 19.79 4.29
CA SER A 577 3.40 20.01 4.20
C SER A 577 4.12 19.39 5.40
N ALA A 578 3.57 19.55 6.60
CA ALA A 578 4.15 18.94 7.81
C ALA A 578 4.07 17.39 7.76
N THR A 579 2.96 16.82 7.28
CA THR A 579 2.84 15.36 7.10
C THR A 579 3.88 14.82 6.13
N PHE A 580 4.10 15.46 4.99
CA PHE A 580 5.11 15.04 4.01
C PHE A 580 6.54 15.22 4.49
N GLY A 581 6.83 16.31 5.21
CA GLY A 581 8.14 16.47 5.82
C GLY A 581 8.40 15.41 6.89
N ALA A 582 7.39 15.03 7.68
CA ALA A 582 7.49 13.93 8.62
C ALA A 582 7.75 12.57 7.93
N MET A 583 7.18 12.34 6.74
CA MET A 583 7.48 11.12 5.97
C MET A 583 8.98 10.99 5.66
N VAL A 584 9.61 12.07 5.21
CA VAL A 584 11.06 12.07 4.95
C VAL A 584 11.85 11.99 6.25
N TRP A 585 11.56 12.86 7.22
CA TRP A 585 12.36 12.97 8.44
C TRP A 585 12.33 11.69 9.29
N VAL A 586 11.18 11.02 9.37
CA VAL A 586 11.02 9.77 10.13
C VAL A 586 11.45 8.55 9.34
N PHE A 587 10.91 8.33 8.15
CA PHE A 587 11.03 7.05 7.43
C PHE A 587 12.18 7.01 6.43
N GLN A 588 12.50 8.14 5.78
CA GLN A 588 13.64 8.21 4.86
C GLN A 588 14.95 8.43 5.63
N GLU A 589 14.96 9.38 6.58
CA GLU A 589 16.16 9.80 7.32
C GLU A 589 16.35 9.06 8.65
N GLY A 590 15.31 8.39 9.18
CA GLY A 590 15.45 7.47 10.33
C GLY A 590 15.59 8.10 11.71
N HIS A 591 15.23 9.36 11.87
CA HIS A 591 15.46 10.08 13.12
C HIS A 591 14.78 9.47 14.36
N LEU A 592 13.74 8.62 14.16
CA LEU A 592 13.05 7.90 15.23
C LEU A 592 13.41 6.40 15.31
N GLY A 593 14.41 5.92 14.56
CA GLY A 593 14.78 4.51 14.54
C GLY A 593 15.21 3.94 15.90
N SER A 594 15.74 4.78 16.80
CA SER A 594 16.09 4.35 18.16
C SER A 594 14.88 4.03 19.05
N LEU A 595 13.72 4.60 18.75
CA LEU A 595 12.46 4.31 19.47
C LEU A 595 11.76 3.07 18.90
N PHE A 596 12.04 2.73 17.65
CA PHE A 596 11.40 1.64 16.91
C PHE A 596 12.49 0.77 16.26
N PRO A 597 13.11 -0.17 17.00
CA PRO A 597 14.25 -0.94 16.52
C PRO A 597 13.96 -1.80 15.29
N ASP A 598 12.70 -2.18 15.09
CA ASP A 598 12.24 -2.95 13.94
C ASP A 598 12.00 -2.09 12.69
N LEU A 599 12.11 -0.75 12.80
CA LEU A 599 11.98 0.18 11.68
C LEU A 599 13.28 0.21 10.87
N THR A 600 13.26 -0.40 9.69
CA THR A 600 14.37 -0.36 8.74
C THR A 600 14.30 0.90 7.88
N THR A 601 15.31 1.76 7.96
CA THR A 601 15.49 2.90 7.05
C THR A 601 16.08 2.46 5.73
N THR A 602 15.31 2.63 4.66
CA THR A 602 15.73 2.32 3.27
C THR A 602 16.38 3.51 2.56
N GLY A 603 16.36 4.71 3.15
CA GLY A 603 16.88 5.92 2.52
C GLY A 603 16.06 6.42 1.32
N SER A 604 14.85 5.88 1.10
CA SER A 604 13.93 6.31 0.05
C SER A 604 12.47 6.08 0.44
N LEU A 605 11.56 6.81 -0.20
CA LEU A 605 10.12 6.66 -0.07
C LEU A 605 9.55 5.88 -1.26
N VAL A 606 8.56 5.02 -1.00
CA VAL A 606 7.83 4.35 -2.09
C VAL A 606 7.03 5.41 -2.87
N PRO A 607 7.18 5.51 -4.21
CA PRO A 607 6.59 6.60 -5.00
C PRO A 607 5.06 6.70 -4.93
N THR A 608 4.38 5.60 -4.62
CA THR A 608 2.92 5.56 -4.45
C THR A 608 2.45 6.12 -3.10
N MET A 609 3.33 6.20 -2.09
CA MET A 609 2.94 6.63 -0.75
C MET A 609 2.59 8.11 -0.65
N PRO A 610 3.31 9.07 -1.27
CA PRO A 610 2.91 10.47 -1.19
C PRO A 610 1.52 10.75 -1.80
N PRO A 611 1.16 10.26 -3.01
CA PRO A 611 -0.21 10.42 -3.53
C PRO A 611 -1.28 9.78 -2.63
N LEU A 612 -1.01 8.60 -2.08
CA LEU A 612 -1.89 7.93 -1.13
C LEU A 612 -2.10 8.79 0.13
N MET A 613 -1.00 9.23 0.73
CA MET A 613 -1.03 10.05 1.94
C MET A 613 -1.65 11.41 1.68
N PHE A 614 -1.43 12.00 0.51
CA PHE A 614 -2.13 13.20 0.08
C PHE A 614 -3.64 12.99 0.18
N CYS A 615 -4.18 12.00 -0.54
CA CYS A 615 -5.63 11.80 -0.62
C CYS A 615 -6.24 11.43 0.73
N LEU A 616 -5.54 10.60 1.52
CA LEU A 616 -6.01 10.17 2.84
C LEU A 616 -5.96 11.31 3.86
N ALA A 617 -4.80 11.95 4.04
CA ALA A 617 -4.64 13.02 5.03
C ALA A 617 -5.42 14.27 4.62
N PHE A 618 -5.47 14.60 3.32
CA PHE A 618 -6.32 15.69 2.82
C PHE A 618 -7.79 15.39 3.08
N GLY A 619 -8.28 14.19 2.73
CA GLY A 619 -9.66 13.79 2.94
C GLY A 619 -10.06 13.88 4.42
N LEU A 620 -9.24 13.30 5.31
CA LEU A 620 -9.48 13.37 6.76
C LEU A 620 -9.41 14.80 7.29
N SER A 621 -8.41 15.59 6.91
CA SER A 621 -8.27 16.97 7.35
C SER A 621 -9.45 17.83 6.89
N MET A 622 -9.94 17.58 5.67
CA MET A 622 -11.17 18.18 5.16
C MET A 622 -12.40 17.75 5.96
N ASP A 623 -12.51 16.48 6.37
CA ASP A 623 -13.60 15.97 7.22
C ASP A 623 -13.69 16.78 8.53
N TYR A 624 -12.55 17.03 9.18
CA TYR A 624 -12.48 17.82 10.41
C TYR A 624 -12.79 19.31 10.23
N GLU A 625 -12.63 19.86 9.03
CA GLU A 625 -12.92 21.27 8.76
C GLU A 625 -14.39 21.55 8.42
N VAL A 626 -15.10 20.55 7.85
CA VAL A 626 -16.55 20.59 7.52
C VAL A 626 -17.40 20.48 8.77
#